data_AF-X0XSZ8-F1
#
_entry.id   AF-X0XSZ8-F1
#
_cell.length_a   1.000
_cell.length_b   1.000
_cell.length_c   1.000
_cell.angle_alpha   90.00
_cell.angle_beta   90.00
_cell.angle_gamma   90.00
#
_symmetry.space_group_name_H-M   'P 1'
#
loop_
_entity.id
_entity.type
_entity.pdbx_description
1 polymer ?
#
loop_
_entity_poly.entity_id
_entity_poly.type
_entity_poly.pdbx_seq_one_letter_code
_entity_poly.pdbx_strand_id
1 'polypeptide(L)'
;MVHAGKVSISDAGAPRGSYELMDNIVLDVLSNPKPEARPATYTIGKERQSLVRGRKFYRHRLDSVLERANRKQDRHNKTVQPVAPESVFSFEVEYNDLRQSELRLLLYALALEPGLWHKAGMGKPIGMGSAQIEIVGWERIDREARYRTLGGGIAPPLEGQELTAELEEWLRPHRESNAANLEDLRELWRYDHDY
;
A
#
# COMPACT_ATOMS: atom_id res chain seq x y z
N MET A 1 10.06 5.02 29.72
CA MET A 1 9.54 6.00 28.75
C MET A 1 9.48 5.28 27.41
N VAL A 2 8.31 4.79 26.99
CA VAL A 2 8.17 4.10 25.69
C VAL A 2 8.22 5.18 24.62
N HIS A 3 9.19 5.10 23.71
CA HIS A 3 9.25 6.01 22.57
C HIS A 3 8.04 5.68 21.66
N ALA A 4 6.97 6.47 21.77
CA ALA A 4 5.87 6.38 20.84
C ALA A 4 6.37 6.83 19.45
N GLY A 5 6.05 6.07 18.41
CA GLY A 5 6.42 6.42 17.04
C GLY A 5 5.83 7.78 16.63
N LYS A 6 6.51 8.49 15.72
CA LYS A 6 6.01 9.77 15.16
C LYS A 6 4.82 9.60 14.22
N VAL A 7 4.48 8.36 13.86
CA VAL A 7 3.37 8.01 12.98
C VAL A 7 2.60 6.84 13.60
N SER A 8 1.28 6.93 13.63
CA SER A 8 0.34 5.85 13.95
C SER A 8 -0.59 5.63 12.76
N ILE A 9 -0.98 4.38 12.53
CA ILE A 9 -1.91 3.98 11.48
C ILE A 9 -2.99 3.15 12.14
N SER A 10 -4.26 3.50 11.96
CA SER A 10 -5.39 2.74 12.50
C SER A 10 -5.60 1.44 11.72
N ASP A 11 -6.43 0.56 12.27
CA ASP A 11 -6.99 -0.53 11.47
C ASP A 11 -7.86 0.03 10.34
N ALA A 12 -7.81 -0.62 9.18
CA ALA A 12 -8.68 -0.31 8.05
C ALA A 12 -10.06 -0.94 8.26
N GLY A 13 -11.08 -0.09 8.32
CA GLY A 13 -12.47 -0.47 8.53
C GLY A 13 -13.33 -0.21 7.31
N ALA A 14 -14.46 -0.91 7.23
CA ALA A 14 -15.51 -0.65 6.26
C ALA A 14 -16.88 -0.80 6.95
N PRO A 15 -17.89 0.00 6.59
CA PRO A 15 -19.24 -0.19 7.11
C PRO A 15 -19.73 -1.63 6.89
N ARG A 16 -20.50 -2.16 7.84
CA ARG A 16 -21.03 -3.52 7.71
C ARG A 16 -21.92 -3.62 6.46
N GLY A 17 -21.60 -4.55 5.57
CA GLY A 17 -22.32 -4.77 4.31
C GLY A 17 -21.87 -3.87 3.15
N SER A 18 -20.84 -3.04 3.31
CA SER A 18 -20.26 -2.25 2.21
C SER A 18 -19.23 -3.00 1.37
N TYR A 19 -18.97 -4.26 1.70
CA TYR A 19 -18.08 -5.14 0.95
C TYR A 19 -18.66 -6.55 0.91
N GLU A 20 -18.30 -7.26 -0.15
CA GLU A 20 -18.69 -8.66 -0.33
C GLU A 20 -17.51 -9.58 -0.05
N LEU A 21 -17.83 -10.78 0.43
CA LEU A 21 -16.86 -11.85 0.58
C LEU A 21 -17.02 -12.80 -0.60
N MET A 22 -15.91 -13.16 -1.22
CA MET A 22 -15.89 -14.22 -2.22
C MET A 22 -16.15 -15.58 -1.57
N ASP A 23 -16.34 -16.61 -2.41
CA ASP A 23 -16.33 -17.99 -1.94
C ASP A 23 -14.99 -18.36 -1.30
N ASN A 24 -15.02 -19.39 -0.47
CA ASN A 24 -13.80 -19.95 0.09
C ASN A 24 -12.86 -20.44 -1.02
N ILE A 25 -11.62 -19.99 -0.97
CA ILE A 25 -10.56 -20.45 -1.86
C ILE A 25 -9.44 -21.12 -1.07
N VAL A 26 -8.87 -22.18 -1.66
CA VAL A 26 -7.66 -22.82 -1.13
C VAL A 26 -6.46 -22.17 -1.80
N LEU A 27 -5.66 -21.45 -1.01
CA LEU A 27 -4.50 -20.73 -1.53
C LEU A 27 -3.37 -21.67 -1.93
N ASP A 28 -2.52 -21.26 -2.88
CA ASP A 28 -1.21 -21.89 -3.05
C ASP A 28 -0.36 -21.72 -1.77
N VAL A 29 0.60 -22.63 -1.57
CA VAL A 29 1.53 -22.58 -0.43
C VAL A 29 2.26 -21.23 -0.39
N LEU A 30 2.02 -20.46 0.67
CA LEU A 30 2.45 -19.06 0.80
C LEU A 30 3.96 -18.88 1.02
N SER A 31 4.70 -19.96 1.28
CA SER A 31 6.16 -19.92 1.32
C SER A 31 6.79 -19.75 -0.08
N ASN A 32 6.00 -19.99 -1.14
CA ASN A 32 6.42 -19.76 -2.52
C ASN A 32 6.31 -18.29 -2.95
N PRO A 33 7.14 -17.86 -3.92
CA PRO A 33 8.16 -18.68 -4.55
C PRO A 33 9.46 -18.73 -3.74
N LYS A 34 10.15 -19.87 -3.82
CA LYS A 34 11.53 -20.03 -3.36
C LYS A 34 12.49 -19.37 -4.37
N PRO A 35 13.69 -18.91 -3.94
CA PRO A 35 14.67 -18.27 -4.84
C PRO A 35 14.99 -19.11 -6.08
N GLU A 36 15.16 -20.42 -5.87
CA GLU A 36 15.48 -21.40 -6.91
C GLU A 36 14.39 -21.52 -7.98
N ALA A 37 13.12 -21.34 -7.60
CA ALA A 37 11.98 -21.60 -8.47
C ALA A 37 11.51 -20.34 -9.23
N ARG A 38 11.76 -19.13 -8.71
CA ARG A 38 11.39 -17.86 -9.37
C ARG A 38 12.44 -16.78 -9.13
N PRO A 39 13.55 -16.78 -9.89
CA PRO A 39 14.59 -15.74 -9.76
C PRO A 39 14.02 -14.32 -9.95
N ALA A 40 13.02 -14.15 -10.82
CA ALA A 40 12.33 -12.87 -11.05
C ALA A 40 11.62 -12.27 -9.81
N THR A 41 11.38 -13.05 -8.75
CA THR A 41 10.84 -12.56 -7.47
C THR A 41 11.92 -11.91 -6.59
N TYR A 42 13.19 -12.11 -6.92
CA TYR A 42 14.34 -11.65 -6.13
C TYR A 42 15.18 -10.60 -6.86
N THR A 43 14.79 -10.24 -8.08
CA THR A 43 15.53 -9.36 -9.00
C THR A 43 14.61 -8.24 -9.50
N ILE A 44 15.19 -7.07 -9.75
CA ILE A 44 14.53 -5.90 -10.35
C ILE A 44 15.39 -5.42 -11.52
N GLY A 45 14.76 -5.00 -12.61
CA GLY A 45 15.42 -4.59 -13.84
C GLY A 45 15.70 -5.76 -14.79
N LYS A 46 15.34 -5.58 -16.07
CA LYS A 46 15.68 -6.53 -17.15
C LYS A 46 17.17 -6.51 -17.52
N GLU A 47 17.89 -5.42 -17.23
CA GLU A 47 19.27 -5.19 -17.69
C GLU A 47 20.30 -4.93 -16.56
N ARG A 48 19.86 -4.63 -15.34
CA ARG A 48 20.77 -4.46 -14.19
C ARG A 48 21.16 -5.86 -13.73
N GLN A 49 22.46 -6.21 -13.81
CA GLN A 49 23.03 -7.45 -13.27
C GLN A 49 22.29 -7.84 -11.99
N SER A 50 21.58 -8.96 -12.06
CA SER A 50 20.44 -9.30 -11.21
C SER A 50 20.89 -9.62 -9.79
N LEU A 51 21.21 -8.59 -9.00
CA LEU A 51 21.63 -8.75 -7.61
C LEU A 51 20.42 -9.15 -6.78
N VAL A 52 20.45 -10.37 -6.24
CA VAL A 52 19.47 -10.84 -5.26
C VAL A 52 19.54 -9.93 -4.03
N ARG A 53 18.50 -9.11 -3.81
CA ARG A 53 18.49 -8.07 -2.75
C ARG A 53 18.13 -8.58 -1.35
N GLY A 54 18.18 -9.90 -1.13
CA GLY A 54 17.82 -10.54 0.15
C GLY A 54 16.35 -10.38 0.56
N ARG A 55 15.49 -9.83 -0.31
CA ARG A 55 14.05 -9.64 -0.09
C ARG A 55 13.25 -10.13 -1.29
N LYS A 56 12.00 -10.53 -1.06
CA LYS A 56 11.06 -10.90 -2.12
C LYS A 56 10.35 -9.64 -2.63
N PHE A 57 10.19 -9.55 -3.94
CA PHE A 57 9.45 -8.51 -4.63
C PHE A 57 8.16 -9.10 -5.21
N TYR A 58 7.02 -8.65 -4.69
CA TYR A 58 5.70 -9.19 -5.05
C TYR A 58 5.08 -8.35 -6.17
N ARG A 59 4.71 -8.99 -7.27
CA ARG A 59 4.06 -8.36 -8.44
C ARG A 59 2.55 -8.58 -8.42
N HIS A 60 1.81 -7.71 -9.10
CA HIS A 60 0.35 -7.82 -9.26
C HIS A 60 0.03 -8.90 -10.30
N ARG A 61 -0.70 -9.97 -9.91
CA ARG A 61 -1.16 -11.06 -10.81
C ARG A 61 -2.37 -11.77 -10.19
N LEU A 62 -3.58 -11.26 -10.40
CA LEU A 62 -4.79 -11.83 -9.78
C LEU A 62 -5.34 -13.04 -10.55
N ASP A 63 -5.42 -12.96 -11.88
CA ASP A 63 -6.14 -13.93 -12.70
C ASP A 63 -5.55 -15.34 -12.58
N SER A 64 -4.23 -15.44 -12.68
CA SER A 64 -3.52 -16.71 -12.48
C SER A 64 -3.70 -17.32 -11.09
N VAL A 65 -4.11 -16.55 -10.07
CA VAL A 65 -4.36 -17.07 -8.71
C VAL A 65 -5.72 -17.71 -8.63
N LEU A 66 -6.76 -17.05 -9.13
CA LEU A 66 -8.13 -17.55 -9.08
C LEU A 66 -8.26 -18.84 -9.90
N GLU A 67 -7.56 -18.95 -11.03
CA GLU A 67 -7.48 -20.20 -11.79
C GLU A 67 -6.83 -21.35 -11.02
N ARG A 68 -5.88 -21.05 -10.12
CA ARG A 68 -5.18 -22.05 -9.29
C ARG A 68 -5.91 -22.38 -7.97
N ALA A 69 -6.97 -21.64 -7.64
CA ALA A 69 -7.64 -21.64 -6.33
C ALA A 69 -8.37 -22.95 -5.94
N ASN A 70 -8.40 -23.95 -6.82
CA ASN A 70 -9.14 -25.21 -6.63
C ASN A 70 -8.26 -26.43 -6.30
N ARG A 71 -7.11 -26.21 -5.65
CA ARG A 71 -6.25 -27.32 -5.19
C ARG A 71 -6.77 -27.93 -3.89
N LYS A 72 -6.52 -29.23 -3.70
CA LYS A 72 -6.83 -29.91 -2.43
C LYS A 72 -6.07 -29.25 -1.28
N GLN A 73 -6.75 -29.11 -0.15
CA GLN A 73 -6.13 -28.68 1.10
C GLN A 73 -4.99 -29.64 1.49
N ASP A 74 -3.87 -29.08 1.93
CA ASP A 74 -2.71 -29.80 2.47
C ASP A 74 -2.21 -29.14 3.77
N ARG A 75 -1.10 -29.64 4.34
CA ARG A 75 -0.54 -29.12 5.61
C ARG A 75 0.08 -27.71 5.47
N HIS A 76 0.32 -27.25 4.26
CA HIS A 76 1.13 -26.06 3.95
C HIS A 76 0.33 -24.94 3.26
N ASN A 77 -0.89 -25.22 2.81
CA ASN A 77 -1.82 -24.23 2.30
C ASN A 77 -2.85 -23.78 3.35
N LYS A 78 -3.62 -22.74 2.99
CA LYS A 78 -4.68 -22.18 3.83
C LYS A 78 -5.92 -21.98 2.99
N THR A 79 -7.07 -22.30 3.59
CA THR A 79 -8.38 -21.90 3.07
C THR A 79 -8.71 -20.53 3.64
N VAL A 80 -9.10 -19.59 2.78
CA VAL A 80 -9.50 -18.24 3.18
C VAL A 80 -10.78 -17.84 2.48
N GLN A 81 -11.46 -16.86 3.04
CA GLN A 81 -12.55 -16.15 2.39
C GLN A 81 -12.07 -14.74 2.01
N PRO A 82 -11.68 -14.51 0.75
CA PRO A 82 -11.21 -13.20 0.32
C PRO A 82 -12.33 -12.17 0.33
N VAL A 83 -11.95 -10.92 0.53
CA VAL A 83 -12.81 -9.78 0.19
C VAL A 83 -12.85 -9.65 -1.33
N ALA A 84 -14.02 -9.33 -1.88
CA ALA A 84 -14.22 -9.11 -3.30
C ALA A 84 -13.37 -7.94 -3.83
N PRO A 85 -12.95 -7.97 -5.11
CA PRO A 85 -12.30 -6.83 -5.75
C PRO A 85 -13.10 -5.53 -5.56
N GLU A 86 -12.42 -4.39 -5.61
CA GLU A 86 -13.03 -3.05 -5.52
C GLU A 86 -13.69 -2.70 -4.17
N SER A 87 -13.56 -3.58 -3.16
CA SER A 87 -14.00 -3.24 -1.81
C SER A 87 -13.17 -2.11 -1.21
N VAL A 88 -13.86 -1.11 -0.67
CA VAL A 88 -13.26 0.12 -0.11
C VAL A 88 -13.22 0.05 1.41
N PHE A 89 -12.07 0.41 1.98
CA PHE A 89 -11.83 0.52 3.41
C PHE A 89 -11.22 1.88 3.73
N SER A 90 -11.56 2.43 4.89
CA SER A 90 -11.00 3.68 5.42
C SER A 90 -10.14 3.41 6.64
N PHE A 91 -9.02 4.13 6.75
CA PHE A 91 -8.16 4.14 7.93
C PHE A 91 -7.61 5.55 8.12
N GLU A 92 -7.13 5.81 9.34
CA GLU A 92 -6.54 7.09 9.73
C GLU A 92 -5.03 6.95 9.90
N VAL A 93 -4.31 7.99 9.50
CA VAL A 93 -2.87 8.12 9.72
C VAL A 93 -2.64 9.40 10.52
N GLU A 94 -2.21 9.25 11.77
CA GLU A 94 -1.80 10.39 12.57
C GLU A 94 -0.27 10.51 12.53
N TYR A 95 0.23 11.74 12.47
CA TYR A 95 1.65 12.01 12.53
C TYR A 95 1.96 13.21 13.41
N ASN A 96 3.15 13.22 14.01
CA ASN A 96 3.58 14.26 14.94
C ASN A 96 5.06 14.57 14.74
N ASP A 97 5.40 15.87 14.69
CA ASP A 97 6.78 16.35 14.64
C ASP A 97 7.61 15.72 13.49
N LEU A 98 6.99 15.54 12.32
CA LEU A 98 7.71 15.11 11.12
C LEU A 98 8.39 16.31 10.47
N ARG A 99 9.66 16.13 10.09
CA ARG A 99 10.34 17.07 9.18
C ARG A 99 9.60 17.09 7.85
N GLN A 100 9.71 18.20 7.12
CA GLN A 100 9.07 18.33 5.81
C GLN A 100 9.42 17.16 4.86
N SER A 101 10.67 16.70 4.84
CA SER A 101 11.08 15.55 4.03
C SER A 101 10.46 14.22 4.48
N GLU A 102 10.25 14.03 5.79
CA GLU A 102 9.62 12.83 6.34
C GLU A 102 8.14 12.79 6.02
N LEU A 103 7.45 13.93 6.15
CA LEU A 103 6.04 14.06 5.77
C LEU A 103 5.86 13.83 4.27
N ARG A 104 6.72 14.40 3.41
CA ARG A 104 6.68 14.13 1.96
C ARG A 104 6.83 12.63 1.66
N LEU A 105 7.76 11.96 2.34
CA LEU A 105 7.98 10.53 2.16
C LEU A 105 6.79 9.71 2.65
N LEU A 106 6.18 10.07 3.79
CA LEU A 106 4.97 9.44 4.30
C LEU A 106 3.81 9.58 3.31
N LEU A 107 3.57 10.80 2.81
CA LEU A 107 2.53 11.07 1.83
C LEU A 107 2.75 10.27 0.54
N TYR A 108 3.98 10.18 0.04
CA TYR A 108 4.29 9.38 -1.14
C TYR A 108 4.14 7.87 -0.89
N ALA A 109 4.47 7.40 0.31
CA ALA A 109 4.26 6.01 0.69
C ALA A 109 2.77 5.63 0.78
N LEU A 110 1.88 6.60 1.04
CA LEU A 110 0.43 6.42 1.05
C LEU A 110 -0.17 6.62 -0.34
N ALA A 111 0.07 7.76 -0.99
CA ALA A 111 -0.50 8.13 -2.28
C ALA A 111 0.56 8.01 -3.39
N LEU A 112 0.61 6.83 -4.01
CA LEU A 112 1.52 6.54 -5.11
C LEU A 112 1.13 7.26 -6.40
N GLU A 113 1.99 7.15 -7.42
CA GLU A 113 1.72 7.65 -8.77
C GLU A 113 0.57 6.89 -9.44
N PRO A 114 -0.18 7.53 -10.35
CA PRO A 114 -1.20 6.86 -11.14
C PRO A 114 -0.68 5.57 -11.81
N GLY A 115 -1.45 4.49 -11.69
CA GLY A 115 -1.07 3.17 -12.20
C GLY A 115 -0.14 2.36 -11.29
N LEU A 116 0.28 2.88 -10.13
CA LEU A 116 1.04 2.14 -9.13
C LEU A 116 0.16 1.75 -7.94
N TRP A 117 0.15 0.47 -7.58
CA TRP A 117 -0.67 -0.05 -6.49
C TRP A 117 0.19 -0.71 -5.42
N HIS A 118 -0.26 -0.66 -4.17
CA HIS A 118 0.42 -1.32 -3.06
C HIS A 118 0.23 -2.82 -3.09
N LYS A 119 1.12 -3.52 -2.39
CA LYS A 119 0.98 -4.93 -2.04
C LYS A 119 0.83 -5.13 -0.55
N ALA A 120 -0.35 -5.55 -0.11
CA ALA A 120 -0.74 -5.75 1.28
C ALA A 120 -1.35 -7.14 1.54
N GLY A 121 -1.36 -7.57 2.80
CA GLY A 121 -1.96 -8.85 3.21
C GLY A 121 -1.17 -10.13 2.90
N MET A 122 -1.80 -11.26 3.21
CA MET A 122 -1.20 -12.60 3.17
C MET A 122 -1.07 -13.15 1.74
N GLY A 123 -1.91 -12.70 0.82
CA GLY A 123 -1.94 -13.17 -0.57
C GLY A 123 -0.87 -12.57 -1.49
N LYS A 124 0.00 -11.67 -1.00
CA LYS A 124 1.10 -11.08 -1.80
C LYS A 124 1.96 -12.12 -2.54
N PRO A 125 2.38 -13.24 -1.91
CA PRO A 125 3.30 -14.20 -2.56
C PRO A 125 2.69 -14.91 -3.77
N ILE A 126 1.37 -15.02 -3.80
CA ILE A 126 0.65 -15.72 -4.86
C ILE A 126 0.16 -14.77 -5.95
N GLY A 127 0.05 -13.46 -5.65
CA GLY A 127 -0.35 -12.44 -6.63
C GLY A 127 -1.54 -11.58 -6.21
N MET A 128 -2.21 -11.92 -5.09
CA MET A 128 -3.32 -11.15 -4.50
C MET A 128 -2.83 -9.98 -3.62
N GLY A 129 -3.76 -9.23 -3.05
CA GLY A 129 -3.46 -8.16 -2.09
C GLY A 129 -2.98 -6.88 -2.76
N SER A 130 -3.42 -6.65 -3.99
CA SER A 130 -3.26 -5.35 -4.67
C SER A 130 -4.24 -4.37 -4.04
N ALA A 131 -3.78 -3.17 -3.67
CA ALA A 131 -4.63 -2.13 -3.11
C ALA A 131 -4.17 -0.77 -3.62
N GLN A 132 -5.12 0.07 -4.00
CA GLN A 132 -4.87 1.49 -4.18
C GLN A 132 -5.18 2.19 -2.86
N ILE A 133 -4.34 3.14 -2.47
CA ILE A 133 -4.58 4.02 -1.33
C ILE A 133 -4.76 5.43 -1.87
N GLU A 134 -5.84 6.07 -1.46
CA GLU A 134 -6.15 7.47 -1.76
C GLU A 134 -6.28 8.23 -0.44
N ILE A 135 -5.65 9.41 -0.38
CA ILE A 135 -5.84 10.34 0.74
C ILE A 135 -7.06 11.19 0.39
N VAL A 136 -8.16 10.99 1.13
CA VAL A 136 -9.45 11.66 0.88
C VAL A 136 -9.68 12.88 1.78
N GLY A 137 -8.89 13.03 2.84
CA GLY A 137 -8.93 14.15 3.75
C GLY A 137 -7.57 14.35 4.43
N TRP A 138 -7.23 15.60 4.71
CA TRP A 138 -6.02 15.93 5.48
C TRP A 138 -6.27 17.07 6.47
N GLU A 139 -6.33 16.73 7.75
CA GLU A 139 -6.48 17.69 8.86
C GLU A 139 -5.10 18.11 9.41
N ARG A 140 -4.97 19.40 9.74
CA ARG A 140 -3.78 19.95 10.41
C ARG A 140 -4.18 20.58 11.72
N ILE A 141 -3.56 20.08 12.79
CA ILE A 141 -3.83 20.55 14.14
C ILE A 141 -2.67 21.44 14.59
N ASP A 142 -2.95 22.73 14.77
CA ASP A 142 -2.07 23.65 15.50
C ASP A 142 -2.26 23.45 17.00
N ARG A 143 -1.36 22.67 17.59
CA ARG A 143 -1.38 22.34 19.02
C ARG A 143 -1.20 23.57 19.90
N GLU A 144 -0.38 24.55 19.49
CA GLU A 144 -0.17 25.76 20.30
C GLU A 144 -1.44 26.61 20.34
N ALA A 145 -2.08 26.82 19.20
CA ALA A 145 -3.34 27.53 19.13
C ALA A 145 -4.46 26.79 19.88
N ARG A 146 -4.49 25.46 19.80
CA ARG A 146 -5.48 24.61 20.49
C ARG A 146 -5.41 24.71 22.01
N TYR A 147 -4.21 24.80 22.59
CA TYR A 147 -4.06 24.97 24.03
C TYR A 147 -4.26 26.43 24.50
N ARG A 148 -4.14 27.41 23.61
CA ARG A 148 -4.36 28.83 23.92
C ARG A 148 -5.83 29.25 23.85
N THR A 149 -6.67 28.54 23.10
CA THR A 149 -8.08 28.92 22.91
C THR A 149 -8.96 27.68 22.81
N LEU A 150 -10.04 27.64 23.59
CA LEU A 150 -11.01 26.54 23.56
C LEU A 150 -11.62 26.46 22.15
N GLY A 151 -11.40 25.35 21.43
CA GLY A 151 -11.85 25.17 20.04
C GLY A 151 -10.95 25.79 18.97
N GLY A 152 -9.80 26.37 19.34
CA GLY A 152 -8.80 26.88 18.40
C GLY A 152 -7.91 25.78 17.83
N GLY A 153 -7.16 26.11 16.77
CA GLY A 153 -6.10 25.25 16.23
C GLY A 153 -6.55 24.02 15.44
N ILE A 154 -7.84 23.92 15.10
CA ILE A 154 -8.36 22.93 14.17
C ILE A 154 -8.77 23.68 12.90
N ALA A 155 -7.97 23.55 11.84
CA ALA A 155 -8.40 23.99 10.52
C ALA A 155 -9.41 22.98 9.96
N PRO A 156 -10.37 23.40 9.12
CA PRO A 156 -11.15 22.46 8.33
C PRO A 156 -10.22 21.49 7.59
N PRO A 157 -10.57 20.20 7.50
CA PRO A 157 -9.77 19.26 6.73
C PRO A 157 -9.72 19.71 5.27
N LEU A 158 -8.54 19.58 4.65
CA LEU A 158 -8.43 19.70 3.21
C LEU A 158 -9.14 18.52 2.56
N GLU A 159 -10.04 18.80 1.63
CA GLU A 159 -10.82 17.81 0.89
C GLU A 159 -10.92 18.21 -0.58
N GLY A 160 -11.35 17.27 -1.43
CA GLY A 160 -11.64 17.52 -2.85
C GLY A 160 -10.47 18.17 -3.61
N GLN A 161 -10.77 19.22 -4.37
CA GLN A 161 -9.79 19.89 -5.24
C GLN A 161 -8.64 20.55 -4.46
N GLU A 162 -8.93 21.10 -3.28
CA GLU A 162 -7.91 21.75 -2.43
C GLU A 162 -6.91 20.71 -1.93
N LEU A 163 -7.40 19.55 -1.48
CA LEU A 163 -6.55 18.43 -1.09
C LEU A 163 -5.70 17.93 -2.26
N THR A 164 -6.30 17.78 -3.45
CA THR A 164 -5.55 17.34 -4.63
C THR A 164 -4.41 18.30 -4.95
N ALA A 165 -4.69 19.61 -5.00
CA ALA A 165 -3.68 20.62 -5.29
C ALA A 165 -2.54 20.61 -4.27
N GLU A 166 -2.87 20.52 -2.98
CA GLU A 166 -1.89 20.41 -1.90
C GLU A 166 -1.02 19.14 -2.06
N LEU A 167 -1.64 17.97 -2.23
CA LEU A 167 -0.91 16.71 -2.39
C LEU A 167 0.02 16.74 -3.60
N GLU A 168 -0.39 17.32 -4.73
CA GLU A 168 0.48 17.47 -5.90
C GLU A 168 1.76 18.24 -5.57
N GLU A 169 1.67 19.34 -4.82
CA GLU A 169 2.86 20.09 -4.39
C GLU A 169 3.79 19.27 -3.48
N TRP A 170 3.22 18.52 -2.54
CA TRP A 170 4.00 17.69 -1.61
C TRP A 170 4.65 16.49 -2.28
N LEU A 171 3.97 15.88 -3.26
CA LEU A 171 4.40 14.65 -3.92
C LEU A 171 5.33 14.90 -5.11
N ARG A 172 5.27 16.08 -5.73
CA ARG A 172 6.06 16.48 -6.92
C ARG A 172 7.54 16.05 -6.84
N PRO A 173 8.29 16.28 -5.74
CA PRO A 173 9.70 15.93 -5.69
C PRO A 173 9.98 14.43 -5.88
N HIS A 174 9.08 13.55 -5.44
CA HIS A 174 9.24 12.10 -5.62
C HIS A 174 8.75 11.66 -7.01
N ARG A 175 7.64 12.23 -7.49
CA ARG A 175 7.06 11.94 -8.80
C ARG A 175 7.98 12.33 -9.96
N GLU A 176 8.70 13.45 -9.83
CA GLU A 176 9.65 13.93 -10.84
C GLU A 176 11.08 13.38 -10.65
N SER A 177 11.32 12.63 -9.58
CA SER A 177 12.65 12.08 -9.29
C SER A 177 12.98 10.89 -10.19
N ASN A 178 14.17 10.93 -10.79
CA ASN A 178 14.77 9.82 -11.54
C ASN A 178 15.73 8.99 -10.67
N ALA A 179 15.51 8.95 -9.36
CA ALA A 179 16.32 8.11 -8.48
C ALA A 179 16.10 6.63 -8.82
N ALA A 180 17.18 5.86 -8.97
CA ALA A 180 17.12 4.46 -9.41
C ALA A 180 16.19 3.58 -8.57
N ASN A 181 16.07 3.85 -7.27
CA ASN A 181 15.15 3.13 -6.38
C ASN A 181 13.67 3.45 -6.62
N LEU A 182 13.36 4.66 -7.11
CA LEU A 182 11.99 5.03 -7.50
C LEU A 182 11.64 4.47 -8.88
N GLU A 183 12.60 4.38 -9.81
CA GLU A 183 12.42 3.63 -11.06
C GLU A 183 12.11 2.15 -10.78
N ASP A 184 12.89 1.53 -9.90
CA ASP A 184 12.70 0.14 -9.46
C ASP A 184 11.32 -0.04 -8.80
N LEU A 185 10.87 0.94 -8.00
CA LEU A 185 9.53 0.95 -7.38
C LEU A 185 8.43 1.02 -8.44
N ARG A 186 8.55 1.95 -9.41
CA ARG A 186 7.60 2.11 -10.52
C ARG A 186 7.50 0.84 -11.37
N GLU A 187 8.62 0.18 -11.65
CA GLU A 187 8.61 -1.11 -12.36
C GLU A 187 7.88 -2.19 -11.56
N LEU A 188 8.11 -2.24 -10.25
CA LEU A 188 7.60 -3.32 -9.42
C LEU A 188 6.12 -3.19 -9.10
N TRP A 189 5.66 -1.97 -8.80
CA TRP A 189 4.31 -1.69 -8.30
C TRP A 189 3.34 -1.25 -9.38
N ARG A 190 3.77 -1.28 -10.65
CA ARG A 190 2.87 -1.07 -11.78
C ARG A 190 1.75 -2.11 -11.74
N TYR A 191 0.53 -1.62 -11.70
CA TYR A 191 -0.66 -2.45 -11.81
C TYR A 191 -0.94 -2.69 -13.29
N ASP A 192 -0.49 -3.84 -13.81
CA ASP A 192 -0.80 -4.26 -15.17
C ASP A 192 -2.23 -4.84 -15.20
N HIS A 193 -3.15 -4.23 -15.95
CA HIS A 193 -4.45 -4.81 -16.29
C HIS A 193 -4.35 -5.90 -17.37
N ASP A 194 -3.21 -5.99 -18.05
CA ASP A 194 -3.00 -6.84 -19.22
C ASP A 194 -1.95 -7.92 -18.94
N TYR A 195 -2.35 -9.09 -18.41
CA TYR A 195 -1.56 -10.34 -18.48
C TYR A 195 -2.43 -11.59 -18.39
#